data_AF-A0A2A4R4F0-F1
#
_entry.id   AF-A0A2A4R4F0-F1
#
_cell.length_a   1.000
_cell.length_b   1.000
_cell.length_c   1.000
_cell.angle_alpha   90.00
_cell.angle_beta   90.00
_cell.angle_gamma   90.00
#
_symmetry.space_group_name_H-M   'P 1'
#
loop_
_entity.id
_entity.type
_entity.pdbx_description
1 polymer ?
#
loop_
_entity_poly.entity_id
_entity_poly.type
_entity_poly.pdbx_seq_one_letter_code
_entity_poly.pdbx_strand_id
1 'polypeptide(L)'
;MKITNIAFATALILTATNMFAQDTAEDTHTISLGVPEVALLDLESETGTAISLNGTAPTEAGEKVIFDATNNDIWINYSSIIGSSSEPTRTIEVQITDGEIPAGLELTVLATKDAGHGDGTMGKVSKTAILLSTTSAQKIIDGVGSSYTGNGANKGHNLTYSLSQKTTNGSYADLDFNKSQTISITYTLSDN
;
A
#
# COMPACT_ATOMS: atom_id res chain seq x y z
N MET A 1 -87.39 20.71 62.08
CA MET A 1 -87.56 20.22 60.70
C MET A 1 -86.94 21.22 59.74
N LYS A 2 -86.22 20.72 58.74
CA LYS A 2 -85.59 21.40 57.59
C LYS A 2 -84.08 21.65 57.71
N ILE A 3 -83.40 20.82 56.93
CA ILE A 3 -82.01 20.73 56.54
C ILE A 3 -81.76 21.83 55.50
N THR A 4 -80.60 22.52 55.55
CA THR A 4 -80.08 23.19 54.35
C THR A 4 -78.56 23.11 54.36
N ASN A 5 -78.01 22.39 53.37
CA ASN A 5 -76.59 22.27 53.08
C ASN A 5 -76.02 23.62 52.65
N ILE A 6 -74.84 23.99 53.14
CA ILE A 6 -74.02 25.06 52.55
C ILE A 6 -72.63 24.48 52.25
N ALA A 7 -72.17 24.77 51.04
CA ALA A 7 -71.12 24.06 50.31
C ALA A 7 -69.68 24.43 50.70
N PHE A 8 -68.79 23.55 50.24
CA PHE A 8 -67.33 23.52 50.19
C PHE A 8 -66.65 24.86 49.81
N ALA A 9 -65.49 25.16 50.41
CA ALA A 9 -64.50 26.08 49.83
C ALA A 9 -63.07 25.63 50.20
N THR A 10 -62.46 24.85 49.30
CA THR A 10 -61.02 24.56 49.29
C THR A 10 -60.29 25.81 48.79
N ALA A 11 -59.48 26.44 49.63
CA ALA A 11 -58.60 27.53 49.20
C ALA A 11 -57.33 26.94 48.58
N LEU A 12 -57.32 26.77 47.25
CA LEU A 12 -56.12 26.47 46.48
C LEU A 12 -55.41 27.79 46.16
N ILE A 13 -54.36 28.13 46.92
CA ILE A 13 -53.50 29.28 46.61
C ILE A 13 -52.67 28.90 45.38
N LEU A 14 -53.11 29.35 44.21
CA LEU A 14 -52.36 29.27 42.96
C LEU A 14 -51.34 30.40 42.96
N THR A 15 -50.11 30.13 43.37
CA THR A 15 -48.99 31.05 43.12
C THR A 15 -48.70 31.02 41.63
N ALA A 16 -49.09 32.06 40.90
CA ALA A 16 -48.66 32.26 39.53
C ALA A 16 -47.14 32.51 39.51
N THR A 17 -46.37 31.47 39.20
CA THR A 17 -44.96 31.65 38.83
C THR A 17 -44.95 32.21 37.41
N ASN A 18 -44.43 33.44 37.24
CA ASN A 18 -44.07 33.93 35.91
C ASN A 18 -42.90 33.08 35.42
N MET A 19 -43.17 32.10 34.56
CA MET A 19 -42.12 31.42 33.82
C MET A 19 -41.59 32.38 32.76
N PHE A 20 -40.47 33.03 33.03
CA PHE A 20 -39.67 33.62 31.96
C PHE A 20 -39.12 32.48 31.10
N ALA A 21 -39.41 32.49 29.80
CA ALA A 21 -38.70 31.61 28.89
C ALA A 21 -37.20 31.95 28.98
N GLN A 22 -36.38 30.97 29.35
CA GLN A 22 -34.93 31.14 29.48
C GLN A 22 -34.31 31.07 28.07
N ASP A 23 -34.11 32.21 27.43
CA ASP A 23 -33.24 32.34 26.26
C ASP A 23 -31.78 32.44 26.76
N THR A 24 -30.91 31.55 26.30
CA THR A 24 -29.49 31.55 26.67
C THR A 24 -28.66 32.53 25.82
N ALA A 25 -29.24 33.15 24.79
CA ALA A 25 -28.54 33.94 23.77
C ALA A 25 -27.39 33.19 23.08
N GLU A 26 -27.48 31.86 23.06
CA GLU A 26 -26.55 30.96 22.38
C GLU A 26 -27.27 30.24 21.24
N ASP A 27 -26.59 30.10 20.11
CA ASP A 27 -27.07 29.37 18.94
C ASP A 27 -25.91 28.52 18.36
N THR A 28 -26.24 27.46 17.62
CA THR A 28 -25.25 26.51 17.10
C THR A 28 -25.49 26.17 15.64
N HIS A 29 -24.41 25.86 14.92
CA HIS A 29 -24.45 25.30 13.58
C HIS A 29 -23.44 24.14 13.49
N THR A 30 -23.62 23.25 12.51
CA THR A 30 -22.80 22.07 12.31
C THR A 30 -21.98 22.16 11.03
N ILE A 31 -20.71 21.78 11.11
CA ILE A 31 -19.82 21.63 9.96
C ILE A 31 -19.57 20.14 9.76
N SER A 32 -19.65 19.67 8.51
CA SER A 32 -19.25 18.31 8.15
C SER A 32 -17.81 18.31 7.66
N LEU A 33 -16.99 17.42 8.21
CA LEU A 33 -15.60 17.21 7.82
C LEU A 33 -15.47 15.78 7.29
N GLY A 34 -14.82 15.63 6.13
CA GLY A 34 -14.60 14.33 5.48
C GLY A 34 -13.12 14.11 5.16
N VAL A 35 -12.67 12.88 5.37
CA VAL A 35 -11.34 12.41 4.95
C VAL A 35 -11.58 11.21 4.04
N PRO A 36 -11.12 11.24 2.78
CA PRO A 36 -11.32 10.12 1.86
C PRO A 36 -10.35 8.98 2.20
N GLU A 37 -10.78 7.77 1.93
CA GLU A 37 -9.87 6.65 1.77
C GLU A 37 -9.08 6.83 0.46
N VAL A 38 -7.77 6.57 0.50
CA VAL A 38 -6.87 6.65 -0.66
C VAL A 38 -5.97 5.43 -0.65
N ALA A 39 -5.90 4.71 -1.77
CA ALA A 39 -4.97 3.61 -2.00
C ALA A 39 -4.49 3.66 -3.46
N LEU A 40 -3.45 4.45 -3.70
CA LEU A 40 -2.86 4.66 -5.03
C LEU A 40 -1.41 4.20 -5.00
N LEU A 41 -1.00 3.41 -5.99
CA LEU A 41 0.38 2.97 -6.19
C LEU A 41 0.76 3.22 -7.65
N ASP A 42 1.99 3.66 -7.86
CA ASP A 42 2.57 3.83 -9.19
C ASP A 42 4.02 3.34 -9.24
N LEU A 43 4.47 2.97 -10.44
CA LEU A 43 5.86 2.65 -10.74
C LEU A 43 6.46 3.80 -11.55
N GLU A 44 7.52 4.38 -11.03
CA GLU A 44 8.12 5.61 -11.56
C GLU A 44 9.58 5.38 -11.96
N SER A 45 10.02 6.05 -13.02
CA SER A 45 11.39 5.95 -13.55
C SER A 45 11.73 7.19 -14.38
N GLU A 46 13.01 7.57 -14.47
CA GLU A 46 13.45 8.67 -15.34
C GLU A 46 13.43 8.29 -16.82
N THR A 47 13.63 7.00 -17.12
CA THR A 47 13.83 6.47 -18.48
C THR A 47 12.71 5.54 -18.95
N GLY A 48 11.74 5.26 -18.08
CA GLY A 48 10.63 4.33 -18.31
C GLY A 48 10.71 3.09 -17.43
N THR A 49 9.58 2.40 -17.27
CA THR A 49 9.44 1.22 -16.38
C THR A 49 9.70 -0.11 -17.09
N ALA A 50 10.00 -0.09 -18.39
CA ALA A 50 10.43 -1.26 -19.14
C ALA A 50 11.96 -1.42 -19.00
N ILE A 51 12.39 -2.49 -18.34
CA ILE A 51 13.81 -2.79 -18.09
C ILE A 51 14.24 -4.05 -18.83
N SER A 52 15.54 -4.17 -19.13
CA SER A 52 16.13 -5.33 -19.81
C SER A 52 17.26 -5.91 -18.98
N LEU A 53 17.16 -7.20 -18.67
CA LEU A 53 18.19 -7.98 -17.97
C LEU A 53 18.62 -9.11 -18.89
N ASN A 54 19.90 -9.13 -19.28
CA ASN A 54 20.41 -10.07 -20.28
C ASN A 54 21.62 -10.83 -19.73
N GLY A 55 21.81 -12.06 -20.21
CA GLY A 55 23.06 -12.78 -20.01
C GLY A 55 24.18 -12.26 -20.92
N THR A 56 25.42 -12.39 -20.47
CA THR A 56 26.62 -12.08 -21.25
C THR A 56 27.18 -13.36 -21.85
N ALA A 57 27.25 -13.43 -23.18
CA ALA A 57 27.83 -14.57 -23.89
C ALA A 57 29.35 -14.69 -23.63
N PRO A 58 29.89 -15.92 -23.55
CA PRO A 58 31.33 -16.13 -23.42
C PRO A 58 32.06 -15.70 -24.71
N THR A 59 33.32 -15.28 -24.58
CA THR A 59 34.19 -14.92 -25.71
C THR A 59 35.13 -16.06 -26.14
N GLU A 60 35.18 -17.14 -25.37
CA GLU A 60 36.05 -18.31 -25.60
C GLU A 60 35.24 -19.61 -25.49
N ALA A 61 35.58 -20.62 -26.28
CA ALA A 61 34.86 -21.89 -26.26
C ALA A 61 35.14 -22.66 -24.96
N GLY A 62 34.08 -23.21 -24.36
CA GLY A 62 34.16 -23.94 -23.10
C GLY A 62 33.81 -23.10 -21.87
N GLU A 63 33.77 -21.78 -22.00
CA GLU A 63 33.28 -20.88 -20.96
C GLU A 63 31.75 -20.80 -20.94
N LYS A 64 31.18 -20.43 -19.79
CA LYS A 64 29.74 -20.33 -19.58
C LYS A 64 29.18 -18.96 -19.93
N VAL A 65 27.87 -18.90 -20.20
CA VAL A 65 27.11 -17.64 -20.18
C VAL A 65 27.04 -17.14 -18.73
N ILE A 66 27.24 -15.83 -18.54
CA ILE A 66 27.16 -15.18 -17.23
C ILE A 66 25.83 -14.45 -17.10
N PHE A 67 25.14 -14.67 -15.98
CA PHE A 67 23.91 -13.96 -15.61
C PHE A 67 24.15 -13.25 -14.28
N ASP A 68 24.44 -11.95 -14.37
CA ASP A 68 24.70 -11.04 -13.25
C ASP A 68 24.09 -9.65 -13.48
N ALA A 69 23.21 -9.53 -14.47
CA ALA A 69 22.57 -8.27 -14.81
C ALA A 69 21.67 -7.78 -13.67
N THR A 70 21.79 -6.48 -13.37
CA THR A 70 20.95 -5.78 -12.40
C THR A 70 20.35 -4.52 -13.00
N ASN A 71 19.22 -4.07 -12.45
CA ASN A 71 18.62 -2.78 -12.79
C ASN A 71 17.97 -2.16 -11.55
N ASN A 72 18.14 -0.86 -11.37
CA ASN A 72 17.61 -0.11 -10.23
C ASN A 72 16.95 1.22 -10.64
N ASP A 73 16.34 1.27 -11.82
CA ASP A 73 15.75 2.50 -12.36
C ASP A 73 14.33 2.75 -11.83
N ILE A 74 13.63 1.69 -11.40
CA ILE A 74 12.22 1.75 -11.02
C ILE A 74 12.05 2.10 -9.54
N TRP A 75 11.10 2.98 -9.24
CA TRP A 75 10.69 3.38 -7.91
C TRP A 75 9.22 3.03 -7.67
N ILE A 76 8.89 2.52 -6.49
CA ILE A 76 7.50 2.45 -6.03
C ILE A 76 7.13 3.79 -5.40
N ASN A 77 6.06 4.41 -5.89
CA ASN A 77 5.42 5.57 -5.27
C ASN A 77 4.02 5.19 -4.83
N TYR A 78 3.54 5.79 -3.74
CA TYR A 78 2.16 5.58 -3.30
C TYR A 78 1.61 6.76 -2.51
N SER A 79 0.28 6.82 -2.48
CA SER A 79 -0.50 7.63 -1.55
C SER A 79 -1.52 6.73 -0.85
N SER A 80 -1.56 6.83 0.47
CA SER A 80 -2.33 5.97 1.34
C SER A 80 -3.02 6.82 2.40
N ILE A 81 -4.34 6.70 2.53
CA ILE A 81 -5.11 7.16 3.69
C ILE A 81 -5.91 5.96 4.20
N ILE A 82 -5.61 5.55 5.42
CA ILE A 82 -6.14 4.34 6.08
C ILE A 82 -7.24 4.69 7.09
N GLY A 83 -8.10 3.72 7.41
CA GLY A 83 -9.07 3.85 8.49
C GLY A 83 -8.54 3.19 9.75
N SER A 84 -8.07 3.97 10.74
CA SER A 84 -7.36 3.42 11.92
C SER A 84 -8.11 2.35 12.73
N SER A 85 -9.44 2.28 12.61
CA SER A 85 -10.29 1.28 13.25
C SER A 85 -10.79 0.15 12.34
N SER A 86 -10.79 0.35 11.01
CA SER A 86 -11.28 -0.63 10.03
C SER A 86 -10.13 -1.34 9.33
N GLU A 87 -9.21 -0.57 8.77
CA GLU A 87 -8.07 -1.01 7.96
C GLU A 87 -6.81 -0.27 8.45
N PRO A 88 -6.16 -0.74 9.54
CA PRO A 88 -5.14 0.06 10.23
C PRO A 88 -3.81 0.12 9.49
N THR A 89 -3.58 -0.75 8.51
CA THR A 89 -2.36 -0.80 7.69
C THR A 89 -2.62 -1.44 6.33
N ARG A 90 -1.73 -1.16 5.39
CA ARG A 90 -1.67 -1.78 4.07
C ARG A 90 -0.35 -2.52 3.86
N THR A 91 -0.36 -3.42 2.90
CA THR A 91 0.81 -4.17 2.41
C THR A 91 1.00 -3.88 0.94
N ILE A 92 2.26 -3.82 0.48
CA ILE A 92 2.61 -3.88 -0.94
C ILE A 92 3.22 -5.25 -1.23
N GLU A 93 2.57 -5.98 -2.12
CA GLU A 93 3.00 -7.30 -2.59
C GLU A 93 3.52 -7.23 -4.03
N VAL A 94 4.41 -8.14 -4.40
CA VAL A 94 4.97 -8.28 -5.75
C VAL A 94 4.77 -9.70 -6.28
N GLN A 95 4.42 -9.82 -7.56
CA GLN A 95 4.23 -11.11 -8.24
C GLN A 95 4.53 -11.01 -9.74
N ILE A 96 4.97 -12.10 -10.36
CA ILE A 96 4.94 -12.25 -11.82
C ILE A 96 3.51 -12.61 -12.23
N THR A 97 2.87 -11.78 -13.04
CA THR A 97 1.47 -11.95 -13.43
C THR A 97 1.28 -12.38 -14.88
N ASP A 98 2.31 -12.21 -15.72
CA ASP A 98 2.33 -12.71 -17.09
C ASP A 98 3.74 -13.18 -17.48
N GLY A 99 3.81 -14.28 -18.21
CA GLY A 99 5.05 -14.96 -18.55
C GLY A 99 5.68 -15.76 -17.39
N GLU A 100 6.85 -16.33 -17.65
CA GLU A 100 7.58 -17.18 -16.72
C GLU A 100 9.08 -16.87 -16.80
N ILE A 101 9.80 -17.10 -15.70
CA ILE A 101 11.26 -17.03 -15.72
C ILE A 101 11.77 -18.26 -16.49
N PRO A 102 12.64 -18.10 -17.50
CA PRO A 102 13.21 -19.22 -18.22
C PRO A 102 13.87 -20.24 -17.27
N ALA A 103 13.74 -21.52 -17.60
CA ALA A 103 14.34 -22.58 -16.80
C ALA A 103 15.87 -22.39 -16.70
N GLY A 104 16.43 -22.74 -15.55
CA GLY A 104 17.84 -22.47 -15.23
C GLY A 104 18.13 -21.07 -14.67
N LEU A 105 17.19 -20.12 -14.75
CA LEU A 105 17.35 -18.75 -14.23
C LEU A 105 16.44 -18.45 -13.05
N GLU A 106 16.82 -17.46 -12.25
CA GLU A 106 16.02 -16.89 -11.18
C GLU A 106 16.07 -15.36 -11.25
N LEU A 107 14.97 -14.72 -10.86
CA LEU A 107 14.84 -13.27 -10.82
C LEU A 107 14.45 -12.86 -9.41
N THR A 108 15.19 -11.92 -8.85
CA THR A 108 14.91 -11.37 -7.53
C THR A 108 14.66 -9.88 -7.59
N VAL A 109 13.94 -9.35 -6.61
CA VAL A 109 13.77 -7.91 -6.41
C VAL A 109 13.95 -7.52 -4.95
N LEU A 110 14.62 -6.39 -4.71
CA LEU A 110 14.78 -5.81 -3.38
C LEU A 110 14.34 -4.34 -3.40
N ALA A 111 13.49 -3.95 -2.46
CA ALA A 111 13.12 -2.55 -2.25
C ALA A 111 14.02 -1.87 -1.22
N THR A 112 14.44 -0.64 -1.48
CA THR A 112 15.10 0.20 -0.48
C THR A 112 14.10 0.82 0.49
N LYS A 113 14.57 1.30 1.64
CA LYS A 113 13.75 2.20 2.48
C LYS A 113 13.30 3.42 1.67
N ASP A 114 12.21 4.04 2.12
CA ASP A 114 11.69 5.29 1.54
C ASP A 114 12.80 6.36 1.47
N ALA A 115 12.80 7.12 0.38
CA ALA A 115 13.77 8.17 0.10
C ALA A 115 13.61 9.43 0.99
N GLY A 116 12.56 9.52 1.81
CA GLY A 116 12.37 10.60 2.79
C GLY A 116 11.84 11.90 2.19
N HIS A 117 11.13 11.82 1.06
CA HIS A 117 10.53 12.97 0.39
C HIS A 117 9.01 13.08 0.60
N GLY A 118 8.47 12.15 1.37
CA GLY A 118 7.08 12.07 1.76
C GLY A 118 6.85 12.38 3.24
N ASP A 119 5.66 12.04 3.73
CA ASP A 119 5.33 12.05 5.15
C ASP A 119 4.40 10.89 5.54
N GLY A 120 4.37 10.54 6.82
CA GLY A 120 3.55 9.46 7.38
C GLY A 120 4.30 8.14 7.58
N THR A 121 3.54 7.04 7.66
CA THR A 121 4.08 5.70 7.95
C THR A 121 4.31 4.91 6.64
N MET A 122 5.55 4.91 6.14
CA MET A 122 5.95 4.28 4.86
C MET A 122 6.08 2.75 4.89
N GLY A 123 5.69 2.10 5.99
CA GLY A 123 5.90 0.67 6.18
C GLY A 123 7.38 0.26 6.29
N LYS A 124 7.60 -1.06 6.32
CA LYS A 124 8.91 -1.70 6.44
C LYS A 124 9.15 -2.60 5.25
N VAL A 125 10.28 -2.37 4.57
CA VAL A 125 10.72 -3.22 3.46
C VAL A 125 11.17 -4.60 3.95
N SER A 126 11.05 -5.61 3.08
CA SER A 126 11.71 -6.90 3.27
C SER A 126 13.21 -6.72 3.47
N LYS A 127 13.80 -7.48 4.39
CA LYS A 127 15.25 -7.42 4.69
C LYS A 127 16.11 -8.13 3.65
N THR A 128 15.50 -9.04 2.88
CA THR A 128 16.17 -9.87 1.88
C THR A 128 15.47 -9.73 0.54
N ALA A 129 16.21 -9.96 -0.54
CA ALA A 129 15.65 -9.98 -1.88
C ALA A 129 14.53 -11.03 -1.97
N ILE A 130 13.43 -10.65 -2.62
CA ILE A 130 12.28 -11.51 -2.88
C ILE A 130 12.56 -12.29 -4.15
N LEU A 131 12.51 -13.62 -4.07
CA LEU A 131 12.49 -14.48 -5.26
C LEU A 131 11.12 -14.37 -5.91
N LEU A 132 11.08 -13.91 -7.16
CA LEU A 132 9.82 -13.69 -7.86
C LEU A 132 9.18 -15.01 -8.29
N SER A 133 7.86 -15.08 -8.14
CA SER A 133 7.05 -16.26 -8.40
C SER A 133 5.82 -15.89 -9.23
N THR A 134 5.38 -16.82 -10.07
CA THR A 134 4.11 -16.74 -10.80
C THR A 134 2.92 -17.22 -9.96
N THR A 135 3.16 -18.00 -8.91
CA THR A 135 2.11 -18.69 -8.14
C THR A 135 1.77 -18.04 -6.81
N SER A 136 2.62 -17.14 -6.31
CA SER A 136 2.42 -16.50 -5.01
C SER A 136 2.94 -15.07 -5.02
N ALA A 137 2.06 -14.13 -4.70
CA ALA A 137 2.44 -12.78 -4.34
C ALA A 137 3.25 -12.79 -3.04
N GLN A 138 4.26 -11.93 -2.96
CA GLN A 138 5.18 -11.85 -1.82
C GLN A 138 5.19 -10.42 -1.29
N LYS A 139 5.09 -10.28 0.04
CA LYS A 139 5.18 -8.96 0.70
C LYS A 139 6.55 -8.35 0.47
N ILE A 140 6.60 -7.18 -0.16
CA ILE A 140 7.83 -6.41 -0.35
C ILE A 140 7.91 -5.22 0.63
N ILE A 141 6.77 -4.63 0.99
CA ILE A 141 6.64 -3.55 1.98
C ILE A 141 5.42 -3.86 2.85
N ASP A 142 5.58 -3.88 4.18
CA ASP A 142 4.52 -4.23 5.12
C ASP A 142 4.27 -3.11 6.13
N GLY A 143 3.01 -2.91 6.53
CA GLY A 143 2.65 -1.92 7.55
C GLY A 143 2.64 -0.47 7.04
N VAL A 144 2.25 -0.24 5.78
CA VAL A 144 2.03 1.10 5.22
C VAL A 144 0.80 1.72 5.90
N GLY A 145 0.94 2.89 6.51
CA GLY A 145 -0.16 3.64 7.12
C GLY A 145 -0.64 4.79 6.25
N SER A 146 -1.29 5.79 6.85
CA SER A 146 -1.55 7.06 6.17
C SER A 146 -0.22 7.72 5.82
N SER A 147 0.04 7.91 4.53
CA SER A 147 1.33 8.35 4.00
C SER A 147 1.25 8.76 2.52
N TYR A 148 2.25 9.52 2.07
CA TYR A 148 2.50 9.76 0.64
C TYR A 148 4.01 9.83 0.42
N THR A 149 4.54 9.26 -0.66
CA THR A 149 6.00 9.17 -0.91
C THR A 149 6.61 10.36 -1.67
N GLY A 150 5.76 11.25 -2.21
CA GLY A 150 6.09 12.10 -3.34
C GLY A 150 5.92 11.35 -4.68
N ASN A 151 6.22 12.04 -5.79
CA ASN A 151 5.99 11.54 -7.15
C ASN A 151 7.25 11.60 -8.03
N GLY A 152 7.46 10.58 -8.84
CA GLY A 152 8.56 10.47 -9.81
C GLY A 152 9.76 9.70 -9.28
N ALA A 153 10.80 9.62 -10.11
CA ALA A 153 12.06 9.00 -9.71
C ALA A 153 12.68 9.67 -8.48
N ASN A 154 13.44 8.91 -7.70
CA ASN A 154 14.04 9.36 -6.44
C ASN A 154 13.00 9.75 -5.36
N LYS A 155 11.81 9.15 -5.41
CA LYS A 155 10.74 9.24 -4.40
C LYS A 155 10.30 7.83 -4.04
N GLY A 156 9.83 7.62 -2.80
CA GLY A 156 9.41 6.30 -2.38
C GLY A 156 10.56 5.29 -2.28
N HIS A 157 10.33 4.08 -2.77
CA HIS A 157 11.23 2.94 -2.59
C HIS A 157 11.87 2.53 -3.93
N ASN A 158 13.19 2.56 -4.04
CA ASN A 158 13.88 2.09 -5.24
C ASN A 158 13.89 0.56 -5.30
N LEU A 159 13.69 0.00 -6.49
CA LEU A 159 13.64 -1.44 -6.73
C LEU A 159 14.91 -1.89 -7.44
N THR A 160 15.70 -2.76 -6.81
CA THR A 160 16.83 -3.43 -7.45
C THR A 160 16.41 -4.81 -7.91
N TYR A 161 16.34 -5.01 -9.22
CA TYR A 161 16.15 -6.31 -9.86
C TYR A 161 17.50 -6.96 -10.15
N SER A 162 17.58 -8.28 -9.97
CA SER A 162 18.79 -9.08 -10.26
C SER A 162 18.42 -10.40 -10.94
N LEU A 163 18.98 -10.65 -12.11
CA LEU A 163 18.87 -11.90 -12.86
C LEU A 163 20.12 -12.76 -12.61
N SER A 164 19.93 -13.99 -12.16
CA SER A 164 21.02 -14.95 -11.92
C SER A 164 20.70 -16.33 -12.47
N GLN A 165 21.76 -17.11 -12.72
CA GLN A 165 21.63 -18.55 -12.93
C GLN A 165 21.32 -19.22 -11.58
N LYS A 166 20.33 -20.12 -11.55
CA LYS A 166 20.07 -20.95 -10.36
C LYS A 166 21.32 -21.71 -9.96
N THR A 167 21.53 -21.85 -8.64
CA THR A 167 22.69 -22.56 -8.10
C THR A 167 22.50 -24.07 -7.99
N THR A 168 21.27 -24.56 -8.17
CA THR A 168 20.94 -25.99 -8.17
C THR A 168 21.72 -26.72 -9.26
N ASN A 169 22.34 -27.84 -8.92
CA ASN A 169 23.09 -28.66 -9.89
C ASN A 169 22.20 -29.10 -11.06
N GLY A 170 22.71 -29.01 -12.29
CA GLY A 170 21.97 -29.32 -13.51
C GLY A 170 21.19 -28.16 -14.12
N SER A 171 20.93 -27.08 -13.37
CA SER A 171 20.14 -25.93 -13.86
C SER A 171 20.68 -25.27 -15.13
N TYR A 172 22.00 -25.28 -15.32
CA TYR A 172 22.61 -24.75 -16.54
C TYR A 172 22.18 -25.50 -17.81
N ALA A 173 21.87 -26.80 -17.69
CA ALA A 173 21.40 -27.62 -18.81
C ALA A 173 19.96 -27.28 -19.25
N ASP A 174 19.20 -26.58 -18.40
CA ASP A 174 17.84 -26.15 -18.70
C ASP A 174 17.77 -24.83 -19.48
N LEU A 175 18.92 -24.15 -19.65
CA LEU A 175 19.00 -22.89 -20.41
C LEU A 175 18.68 -23.13 -21.89
N ASP A 176 17.69 -22.41 -22.42
CA ASP A 176 17.28 -22.47 -23.82
C ASP A 176 17.08 -21.05 -24.36
N PHE A 177 17.85 -20.68 -25.39
CA PHE A 177 17.79 -19.34 -25.97
C PHE A 177 16.42 -19.01 -26.58
N ASN A 178 15.65 -20.04 -27.00
CA ASN A 178 14.29 -19.87 -27.53
C ASN A 178 13.26 -19.55 -26.44
N LYS A 179 13.65 -19.63 -25.16
CA LYS A 179 12.81 -19.26 -24.01
C LYS A 179 13.02 -17.81 -23.57
N SER A 180 13.83 -17.04 -24.28
CA SER A 180 13.92 -15.59 -24.05
C SER A 180 12.54 -14.95 -24.23
N GLN A 181 12.06 -14.24 -23.22
CA GLN A 181 10.72 -13.68 -23.21
C GLN A 181 10.63 -12.40 -22.39
N THR A 182 9.55 -11.66 -22.58
CA THR A 182 9.10 -10.60 -21.67
C THR A 182 8.21 -11.21 -20.59
N ILE A 183 8.32 -10.69 -19.37
CA ILE A 183 7.42 -11.01 -18.26
C ILE A 183 6.80 -9.72 -17.73
N SER A 184 5.60 -9.81 -17.15
CA SER A 184 4.97 -8.70 -16.44
C SER A 184 5.03 -8.94 -14.94
N ILE A 185 5.41 -7.91 -14.20
CA ILE A 185 5.50 -7.92 -12.74
C ILE A 185 4.49 -6.91 -12.21
N THR A 186 3.61 -7.35 -11.31
CA THR A 186 2.60 -6.50 -10.71
C THR A 186 2.94 -6.24 -9.25
N TYR A 187 2.82 -4.97 -8.86
CA TYR A 187 2.83 -4.55 -7.46
C TYR A 187 1.41 -4.16 -7.04
N THR A 188 0.96 -4.66 -5.90
CA THR A 188 -0.39 -4.43 -5.41
C THR A 188 -0.31 -3.84 -4.01
N LEU A 189 -0.89 -2.66 -3.81
CA LEU A 189 -1.16 -2.08 -2.50
C LEU A 189 -2.54 -2.55 -2.03
N SER A 190 -2.62 -3.29 -0.93
CA SER A 190 -3.87 -3.82 -0.38
C SER A 190 -3.98 -3.59 1.12
N ASP A 191 -5.22 -3.51 1.61
CA ASP A 191 -5.49 -3.53 3.05
C ASP A 191 -5.03 -4.86 3.67
N ASN A 192 -4.74 -4.84 4.98
CA ASN A 192 -4.20 -5.99 5.72
C ASN A 192 -4.96 -6.23 7.02
#